data_AF-A0A1H2S5R9-F1
#
_entry.id   AF-A0A1H2S5R9-F1
#
_cell.length_a   1.000
_cell.length_b   1.000
_cell.length_c   1.000
_cell.angle_alpha   90.00
_cell.angle_beta   90.00
_cell.angle_gamma   90.00
#
_symmetry.space_group_name_H-M   'P 1'
#
loop_
_entity.id
_entity.type
_entity.pdbx_description
1 polymer ?
#
loop_
_entity_poly.entity_id
_entity_poly.type
_entity_poly.pdbx_seq_one_letter_code
_entity_poly.pdbx_strand_id
1 'polypeptide(L)' 'MAHISSAPLSPKIRPGVLFAILLTGAIGFALGQNWPLGNIPRDTLTVTVPEDWHGNVRRSNWPN' A
#
# COMPACT_ATOMS: atom_id res chain seq x y z
N MET A 1 23.42 -2.68 49.36
CA MET A 1 23.09 -2.79 47.91
C MET A 1 21.75 -3.49 47.80
N ALA A 2 20.70 -2.77 47.39
CA ALA A 2 19.38 -3.36 47.21
C ALA A 2 19.26 -3.85 45.77
N HIS A 3 19.15 -5.16 45.58
CA HIS A 3 18.83 -5.75 44.27
C HIS A 3 17.35 -5.51 43.99
N ILE A 4 17.06 -4.56 43.11
CA ILE A 4 15.72 -4.33 42.59
C ILE A 4 15.44 -5.49 41.64
N SER A 5 14.75 -6.51 42.12
CA SER A 5 14.22 -7.57 41.26
C SER A 5 13.13 -6.96 40.40
N SER A 6 13.44 -6.65 39.14
CA SER A 6 12.43 -6.30 38.14
C SER A 6 11.69 -7.58 37.78
N ALA A 7 10.52 -7.79 38.40
CA ALA A 7 9.61 -8.82 37.94
C ALA A 7 9.28 -8.57 36.46
N PRO A 8 9.41 -9.57 35.57
CA PRO A 8 9.04 -9.39 34.18
C PRO A 8 7.53 -9.12 34.13
N LEU A 9 7.17 -7.93 33.65
CA LEU A 9 5.81 -7.59 33.28
C LEU A 9 5.40 -8.53 32.14
N SER A 10 4.84 -9.70 32.47
CA SER A 10 4.18 -10.53 31.47
C SER A 10 2.87 -9.84 31.11
N PRO A 11 2.73 -9.24 29.92
CA PRO A 11 1.48 -8.62 29.53
C PRO A 11 0.43 -9.73 29.42
N LYS A 12 -0.50 -9.77 30.37
CA LYS A 12 -1.67 -10.65 30.27
C LYS A 12 -2.52 -10.15 29.11
N ILE A 13 -2.37 -10.75 27.94
CA ILE A 13 -3.20 -10.48 26.78
C ILE A 13 -4.63 -10.87 27.17
N ARG A 14 -5.49 -9.87 27.33
CA ARG A 14 -6.90 -10.09 27.67
C ARG A 14 -7.65 -10.42 26.37
N PRO A 15 -8.40 -11.53 26.31
CA PRO A 15 -9.17 -11.89 25.11
C PRO A 15 -10.07 -10.75 24.60
N GLY A 16 -10.64 -9.94 25.50
CA GLY A 16 -11.44 -8.77 25.13
C GLY A 16 -10.67 -7.72 24.32
N VAL A 17 -9.37 -7.54 24.55
CA VAL A 17 -8.53 -6.62 23.77
C VAL A 17 -8.33 -7.14 22.35
N LEU A 18 -8.16 -8.46 22.20
CA LEU A 18 -8.06 -9.09 20.87
C LEU A 18 -9.36 -8.93 20.08
N PHE A 19 -10.52 -9.13 20.73
CA PHE A 19 -11.81 -8.91 20.10
C PHE A 19 -12.03 -7.44 19.70
N ALA A 20 -11.61 -6.50 20.54
CA ALA A 20 -11.70 -5.07 20.22
C ALA A 20 -10.84 -4.70 19.00
N ILE A 21 -9.61 -5.22 18.91
CA ILE A 21 -8.73 -5.01 17.76
C ILE A 21 -9.35 -5.60 16.49
N LEU A 22 -9.83 -6.85 16.56
CA LEU A 22 -10.41 -7.54 15.42
C LEU A 22 -11.67 -6.83 14.92
N LEU A 23 -12.55 -6.41 15.84
CA LEU A 23 -13.77 -5.67 15.52
C LEU A 23 -13.44 -4.31 14.88
N THR A 24 -12.50 -3.57 15.47
CA THR A 24 -12.08 -2.26 14.94
C THR A 24 -11.49 -2.41 13.53
N GLY A 25 -10.65 -3.43 13.33
CA GLY A 25 -10.09 -3.76 12.02
C GLY A 25 -11.16 -4.14 11.00
N ALA A 26 -12.12 -4.98 11.37
CA ALA A 26 -13.21 -5.39 10.49
C ALA A 26 -14.10 -4.20 10.06
N ILE A 27 -14.43 -3.31 11.00
CA ILE A 27 -15.20 -2.09 10.72
C ILE A 27 -14.40 -1.16 9.80
N GLY A 28 -13.14 -0.88 10.13
CA GLY A 28 -12.28 -0.01 9.32
C GLY A 28 -12.07 -0.56 7.90
N PHE A 29 -11.89 -1.88 7.76
CA PHE A 29 -11.78 -2.54 6.47
C PHE A 29 -13.07 -2.41 5.66
N ALA A 30 -14.23 -2.72 6.25
CA ALA A 30 -15.52 -2.64 5.58
C ALA A 30 -15.84 -1.21 5.11
N LEU A 31 -15.52 -0.20 5.92
CA LEU A 31 -15.65 1.20 5.53
C LEU A 31 -14.65 1.58 4.43
N GLY A 32 -13.42 1.09 4.51
CA GLY A 32 -12.39 1.30 3.49
C GLY A 32 -12.70 0.69 2.13
N GLN A 33 -13.44 -0.43 2.08
CA GLN A 33 -13.88 -1.03 0.81
C GLN A 33 -14.77 -0.09 -0.02
N ASN A 34 -15.56 0.75 0.65
CA ASN A 34 -16.45 1.71 0.01
C ASN A 34 -15.78 3.09 -0.20
N TRP A 35 -14.49 3.22 0.13
CA TRP A 35 -13.77 4.46 -0.10
C TRP A 35 -13.63 4.65 -1.61
N PRO A 36 -14.22 5.69 -2.21
CA PRO A 36 -14.06 5.94 -3.63
C PRO A 36 -12.57 6.17 -3.89
N LEU A 37 -11.98 5.38 -4.78
CA LEU A 37 -10.68 5.70 -5.39
C LEU A 37 -10.92 6.92 -6.30
N GLY A 38 -11.09 8.08 -5.68
CA GLY A 38 -11.35 9.34 -6.36
C GLY A 38 -10.20 9.59 -7.31
N ASN A 39 -10.49 9.55 -8.61
CA ASN A 39 -9.64 9.94 -9.73
C ASN A 39 -8.14 9.79 -9.44
N ILE A 40 -7.72 8.58 -9.02
CA ILE A 40 -6.33 8.21 -9.25
C ILE A 40 -6.19 8.41 -10.75
N PRO A 41 -5.36 9.35 -11.24
CA PRO A 41 -5.03 9.33 -12.64
C PRO A 41 -4.61 7.89 -12.86
N ARG A 42 -5.39 7.11 -13.62
CA ARG A 42 -4.80 5.92 -14.22
C ARG A 42 -3.57 6.52 -14.82
N ASP A 43 -2.41 6.19 -14.27
CA ASP A 43 -1.18 6.32 -15.00
C ASP A 43 -1.52 5.54 -16.26
N THR A 44 -1.99 6.26 -17.27
CA THR A 44 -1.62 6.02 -18.64
C THR A 44 -0.15 5.77 -18.46
N LEU A 45 0.19 4.48 -18.36
CA LEU A 45 1.49 3.97 -18.72
C LEU A 45 1.69 4.64 -20.06
N THR A 46 2.29 5.82 -20.05
CA THR A 46 3.02 6.34 -21.17
C THR A 46 4.06 5.26 -21.33
N VAL A 47 3.70 4.27 -22.13
CA VAL A 47 4.64 3.38 -22.76
C VAL A 47 5.55 4.35 -23.48
N THR A 48 6.60 4.78 -22.80
CA THR A 48 7.77 5.34 -23.42
C THR A 48 8.25 4.19 -24.28
N VAL A 49 7.81 4.20 -25.54
CA VAL A 49 8.30 3.31 -26.57
C VAL A 49 9.81 3.36 -26.41
N PRO A 50 10.48 2.23 -26.12
CA PRO A 50 11.93 2.22 -26.09
C PRO A 50 12.38 2.79 -27.43
N GLU A 51 13.01 3.95 -27.40
CA GLU A 51 13.70 4.50 -28.55
C GLU A 51 14.65 3.38 -28.97
N ASP A 52 14.44 2.81 -30.15
CA ASP A 52 15.22 1.68 -30.61
C ASP A 52 16.62 2.22 -30.93
N TRP A 53 17.53 2.19 -29.94
CA TRP A 53 18.91 2.67 -30.07
C TRP A 53 19.68 1.88 -31.16
N HIS A 54 19.13 0.77 -31.63
CA HIS A 54 19.57 0.04 -32.81
C HIS A 54 18.78 0.46 -34.07
N GLY A 55 18.83 1.74 -34.39
CA GLY A 55 18.83 2.21 -35.78
C GLY A 55 17.73 1.68 -36.71
N ASN A 56 16.47 1.65 -36.27
CA ASN A 56 15.37 1.42 -37.21
C ASN A 56 14.82 2.77 -37.70
N VAL A 57 15.33 3.19 -38.86
CA VAL A 57 14.93 4.37 -39.64
C VAL A 57 13.42 4.35 -39.89
N ARG A 58 12.64 4.97 -39.02
CA ARG A 58 11.23 5.28 -39.29
C ARG A 58 11.21 6.37 -40.37
N ARG A 59 10.94 5.90 -41.59
CA ARG A 59 10.59 6.67 -42.78
C ARG A 59 9.70 7.85 -42.40
N SER A 60 10.14 9.05 -42.74
CA SER A 60 9.37 10.28 -42.66
C SER A 60 8.09 10.12 -43.47
N ASN A 61 6.94 10.15 -42.79
CA ASN A 61 5.67 10.41 -43.47
C ASN A 61 5.54 11.92 -43.59
N TRP A 62 5.89 12.47 -44.74
CA TRP A 62 5.50 13.82 -45.11
C TRP A 62 4.00 13.82 -45.43
N PRO A 63 3.21 14.76 -44.88
CA PRO A 63 1.86 15.01 -45.35
C PRO A 63 1.89 15.80 -46.67
N ASN A 64 1.09 15.39 -47.65
CA ASN A 64 0.65 16.25 -48.76
C ASN A 64 -0.48 17.15 -48.29
#